data_AF-A0A258KVG2-F1
#
_entry.id   AF-A0A258KVG2-F1
#
_cell.length_a   1.000
_cell.length_b   1.000
_cell.length_c   1.000
_cell.angle_alpha   90.00
_cell.angle_beta   90.00
_cell.angle_gamma   90.00
#
_symmetry.space_group_name_H-M   'P 1'
#
loop_
_entity.id
_entity.type
_entity.pdbx_description
1 polymer ?
#
loop_
_entity_poly.entity_id
_entity_poly.type
_entity_poly.pdbx_seq_one_letter_code
_entity_poly.pdbx_strand_id
1 'polypeptide(L)'
;MESVEAINELVGTLINGLWNSLTRHQNHSEPFRLITLPILATVSNLRTHALTRQQELDGFIEGLFNGADDLALSSGAARAVERLADARMTLAGIQALASDQETRGGQDNLFIAARHAQQMSSVLEHEIHTAVIECTRARRIRLHATRFAGKPH
;
A
#
# COMPACT_ATOMS: atom_id res chain seq x y z
N MET A 1 -31.15 18.60 -11.20
CA MET A 1 -30.83 17.57 -12.22
C MET A 1 -29.35 17.61 -12.55
N GLU A 2 -28.78 18.78 -12.90
CA GLU A 2 -27.34 18.95 -13.20
C GLU A 2 -26.37 18.43 -12.12
N SER A 3 -26.69 18.52 -10.83
CA SER A 3 -25.79 18.04 -9.77
C SER A 3 -25.68 16.52 -9.71
N VAL A 4 -26.72 15.78 -10.12
CA VAL A 4 -26.71 14.31 -10.08
C VAL A 4 -25.98 13.76 -11.30
N GLU A 5 -26.19 14.37 -12.47
CA GLU A 5 -25.38 14.10 -13.66
C GLU A 5 -23.89 14.38 -13.42
N ALA A 6 -23.53 15.51 -12.81
CA ALA A 6 -22.14 15.86 -12.51
C ALA A 6 -21.49 14.89 -11.49
N ILE A 7 -22.26 14.41 -10.50
CA ILE A 7 -21.80 13.37 -9.58
C ILE A 7 -21.59 12.04 -10.30
N ASN A 8 -22.52 11.63 -11.18
CA ASN A 8 -22.38 10.40 -11.96
C ASN A 8 -21.20 10.47 -12.93
N GLU A 9 -20.93 11.64 -13.52
CA GLU A 9 -19.77 11.87 -14.38
C GLU A 9 -18.46 11.81 -13.59
N LEU A 10 -18.42 12.42 -12.39
CA LEU A 10 -17.27 12.34 -11.48
C LEU A 10 -17.04 10.89 -11.02
N VAL A 11 -18.09 10.19 -10.59
CA VAL A 11 -18.04 8.78 -10.18
C VAL A 11 -17.61 7.91 -11.36
N GLY A 12 -18.14 8.13 -12.56
CA GLY A 12 -17.75 7.42 -13.77
C GLY A 12 -16.29 7.66 -14.15
N THR A 13 -15.81 8.91 -14.02
CA THR A 13 -14.42 9.28 -14.27
C THR A 13 -13.48 8.68 -13.23
N LEU A 14 -13.87 8.68 -11.96
CA LEU A 14 -13.10 8.08 -10.88
C LEU A 14 -13.08 6.56 -10.98
N ILE A 15 -14.20 5.90 -11.25
CA ILE A 15 -14.24 4.45 -11.46
C ILE A 15 -13.40 4.11 -12.69
N ASN A 16 -13.64 4.72 -13.85
CA ASN A 16 -12.88 4.37 -15.06
C ASN A 16 -11.39 4.76 -14.99
N GLY A 17 -11.04 5.85 -14.30
CA GLY A 17 -9.64 6.25 -14.12
C GLY A 17 -8.92 5.44 -13.05
N LEU A 18 -9.46 5.43 -11.83
CA LEU A 18 -8.85 4.80 -10.67
C LEU A 18 -8.95 3.27 -10.72
N TRP A 19 -10.09 2.69 -11.11
CA TRP A 19 -10.23 1.23 -11.18
C TRP A 19 -9.36 0.62 -12.27
N ASN A 20 -9.26 1.25 -13.45
CA ASN A 20 -8.34 0.78 -14.50
C ASN A 20 -6.88 0.92 -14.07
N SER A 21 -6.55 1.97 -13.32
CA SER A 21 -5.21 2.13 -12.75
C SER A 21 -4.90 1.06 -11.69
N LEU A 22 -5.85 0.75 -10.82
CA LEU A 22 -5.69 -0.25 -9.76
C LEU A 22 -5.66 -1.69 -10.30
N THR A 23 -6.52 -2.03 -11.26
CA THR A 23 -6.55 -3.36 -11.88
C THR A 23 -5.32 -3.64 -12.73
N ARG A 24 -4.70 -2.61 -13.30
CA ARG A 24 -3.43 -2.73 -14.01
C ARG A 24 -2.31 -3.31 -13.12
N HIS A 25 -2.31 -3.00 -11.83
CA HIS A 25 -1.34 -3.57 -10.87
C HIS A 25 -1.62 -5.03 -10.48
N GLN A 26 -2.71 -5.64 -10.98
CA GLN A 26 -2.90 -7.09 -10.93
C GLN A 26 -2.11 -7.84 -12.01
N ASN A 27 -1.48 -7.10 -12.93
CA ASN A 27 -0.54 -7.66 -13.89
C ASN A 27 0.88 -7.69 -13.29
N HIS A 28 1.49 -8.87 -13.28
CA HIS A 28 2.86 -9.08 -12.81
C HIS A 28 3.92 -8.24 -13.53
N SER A 29 3.67 -7.80 -14.77
CA SER A 29 4.61 -6.96 -15.53
C SER A 29 4.47 -5.46 -15.20
N GLU A 30 3.52 -5.09 -14.34
CA GLU A 30 3.20 -3.71 -14.00
C GLU A 30 3.31 -3.49 -12.49
N PRO A 31 4.53 -3.17 -12.00
CA PRO A 31 4.78 -3.04 -10.58
C PRO A 31 3.91 -1.95 -9.96
N PHE A 32 3.48 -2.19 -8.72
CA PHE A 32 2.82 -1.14 -7.94
C PHE A 32 3.77 0.02 -7.71
N ARG A 33 3.25 1.25 -7.86
CA ARG A 33 4.02 2.47 -7.62
C ARG A 33 3.29 3.35 -6.65
N LEU A 34 4.02 3.79 -5.65
CA LEU A 34 3.55 4.76 -4.69
C LEU A 34 3.59 6.17 -5.29
N ILE A 35 2.78 7.08 -4.75
CA ILE A 35 2.83 8.49 -5.15
C ILE A 35 4.24 9.02 -4.86
N THR A 36 4.88 9.68 -5.82
CA THR A 36 6.21 10.26 -5.60
C THR A 36 6.11 11.43 -4.63
N LEU A 37 6.83 11.35 -3.51
CA LEU A 37 6.93 12.43 -2.53
C LEU A 37 8.38 12.88 -2.42
N PRO A 38 8.67 14.20 -2.44
CA PRO A 38 10.01 14.70 -2.18
C PRO A 38 10.41 14.40 -0.74
N ILE A 39 11.61 13.87 -0.57
CA ILE A 39 12.19 13.63 0.75
C ILE A 39 13.38 14.54 1.01
N LEU A 40 13.26 15.36 2.05
CA LEU A 40 14.24 16.33 2.50
C LEU A 40 14.65 15.98 3.93
N ALA A 41 15.92 16.21 4.26
CA ALA A 41 16.47 15.99 5.60
C ALA A 41 16.04 17.11 6.58
N THR A 42 14.73 17.34 6.69
CA THR A 42 14.12 18.28 7.63
C THR A 42 13.09 17.54 8.48
N VAL A 43 12.90 17.99 9.73
CA VAL A 43 11.94 17.39 10.65
C VAL A 43 10.53 17.35 10.06
N SER A 44 10.08 18.48 9.50
CA SER A 44 8.73 18.60 8.94
C SER A 44 8.52 17.64 7.76
N ASN A 45 9.48 17.57 6.84
CA ASN A 45 9.37 16.69 5.67
C ASN A 45 9.42 15.20 6.07
N LEU A 46 10.32 14.79 6.97
CA LEU A 46 10.39 13.41 7.45
C LEU A 46 9.11 12.97 8.14
N ARG A 47 8.53 13.82 9.00
CA ARG A 47 7.26 13.54 9.67
C ARG A 47 6.13 13.38 8.66
N THR A 48 6.06 14.29 7.69
CA THR A 48 5.03 14.26 6.65
C THR A 48 5.17 13.01 5.78
N HIS A 49 6.38 12.72 5.30
CA HIS A 49 6.65 11.55 4.49
C HIS A 49 6.31 10.25 5.24
N ALA A 50 6.77 10.11 6.49
CA ALA A 50 6.50 8.93 7.30
C ALA A 50 5.00 8.74 7.57
N LEU A 51 4.28 9.81 7.89
CA LEU A 51 2.84 9.79 8.11
C LEU A 51 2.09 9.39 6.83
N THR A 52 2.42 9.99 5.69
CA THR A 52 1.75 9.66 4.42
C THR A 52 1.96 8.19 4.06
N ARG A 53 3.17 7.64 4.23
CA ARG A 53 3.42 6.22 3.99
C ARG A 53 2.64 5.31 4.94
N GLN A 54 2.52 5.68 6.23
CA GLN A 54 1.68 4.93 7.16
C GLN A 54 0.21 4.93 6.73
N GLN A 55 -0.32 6.08 6.30
CA GLN A 55 -1.71 6.20 5.84
C GLN A 55 -1.98 5.38 4.57
N GLU A 56 -1.05 5.35 3.63
CA GLU A 56 -1.17 4.50 2.44
C GLU A 56 -1.15 3.02 2.80
N LEU A 57 -0.29 2.60 3.76
CA LEU A 57 -0.26 1.23 4.25
C LEU A 57 -1.55 0.85 4.98
N ASP A 58 -2.05 1.75 5.84
CA ASP A 58 -3.30 1.55 6.56
C ASP A 58 -4.46 1.38 5.58
N GLY A 59 -4.57 2.27 4.59
CA GLY A 59 -5.60 2.17 3.55
C GLY A 59 -5.46 0.92 2.68
N PHE A 60 -4.23 0.49 2.38
CA PHE A 60 -3.99 -0.76 1.65
C PHE A 60 -4.43 -1.99 2.45
N ILE A 61 -4.03 -2.08 3.73
CA ILE A 61 -4.38 -3.22 4.59
C ILE A 61 -5.89 -3.25 4.86
N GLU A 62 -6.50 -2.10 5.17
CA GLU A 62 -7.94 -1.98 5.34
C GLU A 62 -8.69 -2.44 4.08
N GLY A 63 -8.23 -2.00 2.90
CA GLY A 63 -8.80 -2.43 1.61
C GLY A 63 -8.58 -3.91 1.30
N LEU A 64 -7.46 -4.49 1.73
CA LEU A 64 -7.16 -5.91 1.54
C LEU A 64 -8.10 -6.81 2.35
N PHE A 65 -8.33 -6.45 3.63
CA PHE A 65 -9.22 -7.19 4.51
C PHE A 65 -10.70 -6.87 4.26
N ASN A 66 -11.00 -5.65 3.77
CA ASN A 66 -12.35 -5.20 3.39
C ASN A 66 -13.41 -5.49 4.49
N GLY A 67 -13.05 -5.19 5.75
CA GLY A 67 -13.91 -5.39 6.92
C GLY A 67 -13.96 -6.82 7.46
N ALA A 68 -13.18 -7.76 6.92
CA ALA A 68 -13.03 -9.09 7.50
C ALA A 68 -12.04 -9.05 8.68
N ASP A 69 -12.37 -9.72 9.78
CA ASP A 69 -11.47 -9.87 10.94
C ASP A 69 -10.30 -10.83 10.65
N ASP A 70 -10.51 -11.79 9.75
CA ASP A 70 -9.51 -12.75 9.30
C ASP A 70 -9.65 -12.99 7.79
N LEU A 71 -8.52 -13.12 7.11
CA LEU A 71 -8.43 -13.38 5.70
C LEU A 71 -7.46 -14.54 5.45
N ALA A 72 -7.97 -15.63 4.87
CA ALA A 72 -7.14 -16.76 4.47
C ALA A 72 -6.21 -16.38 3.30
N LEU A 73 -5.00 -15.94 3.63
CA LEU A 73 -3.95 -15.54 2.69
C LEU A 73 -3.11 -16.73 2.24
N SER A 74 -2.54 -16.66 1.03
CA SER A 74 -1.44 -17.56 0.65
C SER A 74 -0.22 -17.25 1.52
N SER A 75 0.70 -18.21 1.67
CA SER A 75 1.95 -17.96 2.42
C SER A 75 2.75 -16.78 1.88
N GLY A 76 2.72 -16.56 0.56
CA GLY A 76 3.33 -15.41 -0.09
C GLY A 76 2.67 -14.08 0.31
N ALA A 77 1.33 -14.03 0.28
CA ALA A 77 0.58 -12.83 0.67
C ALA A 77 0.70 -12.54 2.17
N ALA A 78 0.65 -13.56 3.04
CA ALA A 78 0.82 -13.41 4.47
C ALA A 78 2.19 -12.79 4.81
N ARG A 79 3.27 -13.33 4.22
CA ARG A 79 4.63 -12.81 4.41
C ARG A 79 4.78 -11.37 3.92
N ALA A 80 4.12 -11.02 2.80
CA ALA A 80 4.13 -9.64 2.31
C ALA A 80 3.43 -8.70 3.30
N VAL A 81 2.27 -9.10 3.84
CA VAL A 81 1.52 -8.33 4.85
C VAL A 81 2.34 -8.14 6.14
N GLU A 82 3.01 -9.18 6.61
CA GLU A 82 3.92 -9.10 7.78
C GLU A 82 5.03 -8.05 7.55
N ARG A 83 5.67 -8.07 6.38
CA ARG A 83 6.71 -7.09 6.04
C ARG A 83 6.17 -5.67 5.93
N LEU A 84 4.94 -5.49 5.46
CA LEU A 84 4.28 -4.20 5.46
C LEU A 84 3.99 -3.71 6.88
N ALA A 85 3.66 -4.61 7.82
CA ALA A 85 3.51 -4.28 9.23
C ALA A 85 4.84 -3.85 9.87
N ASP A 86 5.94 -4.55 9.58
CA ASP A 86 7.29 -4.16 10.04
C ASP A 86 7.70 -2.79 9.48
N ALA A 87 7.42 -2.55 8.20
CA ALA A 87 7.71 -1.27 7.56
C ALA A 87 6.88 -0.13 8.17
N ARG A 88 5.60 -0.38 8.48
CA ARG A 88 4.74 0.57 9.20
C ARG A 88 5.33 0.92 10.56
N MET A 89 5.82 -0.07 11.31
CA MET A 89 6.47 0.19 12.59
C MET A 89 7.74 1.01 12.45
N THR A 90 8.53 0.76 11.41
CA THR A 90 9.74 1.53 11.11
C THR A 90 9.40 3.00 10.81
N LEU A 91 8.33 3.25 10.03
CA LEU A 91 7.86 4.61 9.75
C LEU A 91 7.38 5.33 11.01
N ALA A 92 6.70 4.62 11.92
CA ALA A 92 6.32 5.18 13.22
C ALA A 92 7.55 5.57 14.04
N GLY A 93 8.60 4.75 14.01
CA GLY A 93 9.89 5.05 14.62
C GLY A 93 10.55 6.32 14.04
N ILE A 94 10.53 6.49 12.72
CA ILE A 94 11.06 7.70 12.06
C ILE A 94 10.28 8.95 12.49
N GLN A 95 8.96 8.84 12.59
CA GLN A 95 8.13 9.95 13.07
C GLN A 95 8.43 10.30 14.53
N ALA A 96 8.59 9.30 15.40
CA ALA A 96 8.97 9.51 16.80
C ALA A 96 10.36 10.17 16.91
N LEU A 97 11.35 9.64 16.19
CA LEU A 97 12.72 10.19 16.12
C LEU A 97 12.71 11.66 15.67
N ALA A 98 11.94 12.00 14.64
CA ALA A 98 11.86 13.37 14.15
C ALA A 98 11.15 14.32 15.13
N SER A 99 10.32 13.79 16.03
CA SER A 99 9.52 14.57 16.98
C SER A 99 10.24 14.90 18.28
N ASP A 100 11.24 14.09 18.65
CA ASP A 100 11.98 14.22 19.90
C ASP A 100 13.35 14.84 19.66
N GLN A 101 13.58 16.05 20.19
CA GLN A 101 14.82 16.78 20.00
C GLN A 101 16.04 16.08 20.64
N GLU A 102 15.87 15.36 21.75
CA GLU A 102 16.95 14.64 22.43
C GLU A 102 17.37 13.41 21.61
N THR A 103 16.40 12.64 21.13
CA THR A 103 16.65 11.42 20.34
C THR A 103 17.06 11.73 18.89
N ARG A 104 16.54 12.81 18.29
CA ARG A 104 16.84 13.21 16.90
C ARG A 104 18.34 13.44 16.68
N GLY A 105 19.03 14.03 17.65
CA GLY A 105 20.40 14.49 17.49
C GLY A 105 20.56 15.58 16.43
N GLY A 106 21.67 15.54 15.70
CA GLY A 106 22.08 16.55 14.73
C GLY A 106 21.55 16.34 13.29
N GLN A 107 22.00 17.20 12.38
CA GLN A 107 21.59 17.18 10.97
C GLN A 107 21.95 15.88 10.24
N ASP A 108 23.05 15.22 10.62
CA ASP A 108 23.47 13.94 10.02
C ASP A 108 22.45 12.82 10.26
N ASN A 109 21.84 12.78 11.45
CA ASN A 109 20.79 11.81 11.76
C ASN A 109 19.54 12.03 10.91
N LEU A 110 19.19 13.29 10.62
CA LEU A 110 18.09 13.61 9.71
C LEU A 110 18.38 13.15 8.29
N PHE A 111 19.63 13.26 7.84
CA PHE A 111 20.05 12.76 6.52
C PHE A 111 19.96 11.23 6.45
N ILE A 112 20.42 10.53 7.48
CA ILE A 112 20.32 9.08 7.60
C ILE A 112 18.84 8.65 7.59
N ALA A 113 17.99 9.29 8.39
CA ALA A 113 16.56 9.02 8.43
C ALA A 113 15.87 9.27 7.07
N ALA A 114 16.24 10.34 6.37
CA ALA A 114 15.72 10.62 5.02
C ALA A 114 16.09 9.53 4.02
N ARG A 115 17.34 9.09 4.03
CA ARG A 115 17.78 7.99 3.16
C ARG A 115 17.03 6.69 3.46
N HIS A 116 16.86 6.34 4.74
CA HIS A 116 16.10 5.14 5.12
C HIS A 116 14.64 5.22 4.70
N ALA A 117 13.97 6.36 4.94
CA ALA A 117 12.60 6.57 4.50
C ALA A 117 12.46 6.51 2.96
N GLN A 118 13.45 6.99 2.20
CA GLN A 118 13.46 6.86 0.74
C GLN A 118 13.56 5.40 0.29
N GLN A 119 14.48 4.63 0.89
CA GLN A 119 14.66 3.21 0.61
C GLN A 119 13.42 2.39 0.99
N MET A 120 12.70 2.80 2.03
CA MET A 120 11.46 2.16 2.45
C MET A 120 10.43 2.14 1.32
N SER A 121 10.30 3.22 0.55
CA SER A 121 9.30 3.31 -0.52
C SER A 121 9.41 2.17 -1.53
N SER A 122 10.64 1.73 -1.89
CA SER A 122 10.79 0.59 -2.80
C SER A 122 10.43 -0.75 -2.16
N VAL A 123 10.66 -0.89 -0.85
CA VAL A 123 10.22 -2.07 -0.09
C VAL A 123 8.69 -2.12 -0.06
N LEU A 124 8.05 -1.00 0.26
CA LEU A 124 6.59 -0.91 0.30
C LEU A 124 5.98 -1.26 -1.06
N GLU A 125 6.48 -0.66 -2.15
CA GLU A 125 6.02 -0.95 -3.51
C GLU A 125 6.12 -2.44 -3.85
N HIS A 126 7.24 -3.07 -3.50
CA HIS A 126 7.47 -4.49 -3.77
C HIS A 126 6.51 -5.40 -2.98
N GLU A 127 6.35 -5.14 -1.69
CA GLU A 127 5.52 -5.99 -0.83
C GLU A 127 4.01 -5.77 -1.11
N ILE A 128 3.58 -4.53 -1.40
CA ILE A 128 2.20 -4.25 -1.88
C ILE A 128 1.95 -5.00 -3.19
N HIS A 129 2.87 -4.91 -4.16
CA HIS A 129 2.73 -5.63 -5.42
C HIS A 129 2.63 -7.14 -5.21
N THR A 130 3.50 -7.69 -4.37
CA THR A 130 3.50 -9.12 -4.03
C THR A 130 2.16 -9.56 -3.42
N ALA A 131 1.65 -8.80 -2.44
CA ALA A 131 0.35 -9.09 -1.83
C ALA A 131 -0.79 -9.04 -2.87
N VAL A 132 -0.81 -8.04 -3.75
CA VAL A 132 -1.82 -7.91 -4.82
C VAL A 132 -1.78 -9.10 -5.79
N ILE A 133 -0.59 -9.49 -6.25
CA ILE A 133 -0.42 -10.60 -7.20
C ILE A 133 -0.82 -11.94 -6.58
N GLU A 134 -0.34 -12.21 -5.36
CA GLU A 134 -0.64 -13.46 -4.65
C GLU A 134 -2.14 -13.60 -4.36
N CYS A 135 -2.79 -12.53 -3.89
CA CYS A 135 -4.24 -12.52 -3.67
C CYS A 135 -5.02 -12.69 -4.98
N THR A 136 -4.58 -12.02 -6.06
CA THR A 136 -5.19 -12.16 -7.39
C THR A 136 -5.08 -13.60 -7.89
N ARG A 137 -3.91 -14.23 -7.73
CA ARG A 137 -3.66 -15.61 -8.12
C ARG A 137 -4.54 -16.58 -7.31
N ALA A 138 -4.59 -16.43 -5.99
CA ALA A 138 -5.42 -17.25 -5.11
C ALA A 138 -6.91 -17.15 -5.49
N ARG A 139 -7.39 -15.93 -5.79
CA ARG A 139 -8.76 -15.72 -6.28
C ARG A 139 -9.03 -16.45 -7.60
N ARG A 140 -8.13 -16.36 -8.58
CA ARG A 140 -8.28 -17.07 -9.86
C ARG A 140 -8.36 -18.59 -9.66
N ILE A 141 -7.49 -19.17 -8.83
CA ILE A 141 -7.49 -20.61 -8.55
C ILE A 141 -8.83 -21.04 -7.94
N ARG A 142 -9.34 -20.31 -6.95
CA ARG A 142 -10.65 -20.58 -6.32
C ARG A 142 -11.81 -20.51 -7.32
N LEU A 143 -11.81 -19.49 -8.20
CA LEU A 143 -12.83 -19.33 -9.25
C LEU A 143 -12.76 -20.44 -10.32
N HIS A 144 -11.56 -20.90 -10.67
CA HIS A 144 -11.42 -22.05 -11.57
C HIS A 144 -11.90 -23.34 -10.91
N ALA A 145 -11.50 -23.62 -9.67
CA ALA A 145 -11.90 -24.83 -8.95
C ALA A 145 -13.43 -24.96 -8.79
N THR A 146 -14.10 -23.86 -8.43
CA THR A 146 -15.57 -23.82 -8.31
C THR A 146 -16.27 -24.06 -9.65
N ARG A 147 -15.70 -23.59 -10.76
CA ARG A 147 -16.24 -23.82 -12.11
C ARG A 147 -16.14 -25.27 -12.59
N PHE A 148 -15.18 -26.05 -12.06
CA PHE A 148 -15.04 -27.48 -12.36
C PHE A 148 -15.83 -28.39 -11.40
N ALA A 149 -16.15 -27.92 -10.19
CA ALA A 149 -16.99 -28.64 -9.23
C ALA A 149 -18.49 -28.64 -9.60
N GLY A 150 -18.93 -27.78 -10.53
CA GLY A 150 -20.33 -27.61 -10.93
C GLY A 150 -20.81 -28.45 -12.13
N LYS A 151 -20.02 -29.39 -12.65
CA LYS A 151 -20.49 -30.32 -13.70
C LYS A 151 -20.94 -31.64 -13.08
N PRO A 152 -22.24 -31.97 -13.07
CA PRO A 152 -22.67 -33.32 -12.76
C PRO A 152 -22.25 -34.24 -13.92
N HIS A 153 -21.75 -35.43 -13.57
CA HIS A 153 -21.67 -36.57 -14.48
C HIS A 153 -23.07 -37.12 -14.77
#